data_AF-A0A318KCU5-F1
#
_entry.id   AF-A0A318KCU5-F1
#
_cell.length_a   1.000
_cell.length_b   1.000
_cell.length_c   1.000
_cell.angle_alpha   90.00
_cell.angle_beta   90.00
_cell.angle_gamma   90.00
#
_symmetry.space_group_name_H-M   'P 1'
#
loop_
_entity.id
_entity.type
_entity.pdbx_description
1 polymer ?
#
loop_
_entity_poly.entity_id
_entity_poly.type
_entity_poly.pdbx_seq_one_letter_code
_entity_poly.pdbx_strand_id
1 'polypeptide(L)'
;MRTRALLAAFAAVAGIAALISAPASATPILHAACPSGQYENIDQRCVPRPREAVTPPVGATARCVDGAYSYSRHRSGSCSGHKGVAEWLVDLPS
;
A
#
# COMPACT_ATOMS: atom_id res chain seq x y z
N MET A 1 -40.24 57.25 -20.13
CA MET A 1 -39.94 58.10 -18.96
C MET A 1 -40.65 57.53 -17.74
N ARG A 2 -39.90 57.27 -16.66
CA ARG A 2 -40.31 57.23 -15.22
C ARG A 2 -41.43 56.23 -14.86
N THR A 3 -41.17 55.19 -14.08
CA THR A 3 -41.10 55.26 -12.59
C THR A 3 -40.38 54.01 -12.05
N ARG A 4 -39.21 54.14 -11.40
CA ARG A 4 -38.97 54.29 -9.94
C ARG A 4 -39.37 53.08 -9.08
N ALA A 5 -38.36 52.23 -8.86
CA ALA A 5 -38.01 51.44 -7.67
C ALA A 5 -39.12 51.01 -6.71
N LEU A 6 -39.33 49.69 -6.62
CA LEU A 6 -39.99 49.04 -5.49
C LEU A 6 -38.92 48.32 -4.64
N LEU A 7 -38.61 48.97 -3.53
CA LEU A 7 -38.48 48.43 -2.17
C LEU A 7 -37.89 47.02 -2.02
N ALA A 8 -36.67 46.97 -1.48
CA ALA A 8 -36.10 45.79 -0.86
C ALA A 8 -36.96 45.33 0.33
N ALA A 9 -37.30 44.05 0.35
CA ALA A 9 -37.74 43.34 1.54
C ALA A 9 -36.82 42.13 1.73
N PHE A 10 -35.82 42.30 2.59
CA PHE A 10 -35.06 41.19 3.17
C PHE A 10 -35.99 40.43 4.12
N ALA A 11 -36.66 39.40 3.62
CA ALA A 11 -37.30 38.41 4.48
C ALA A 11 -36.27 37.30 4.76
N ALA A 12 -35.56 37.44 5.87
CA ALA A 12 -34.73 36.40 6.44
C ALA A 12 -35.60 35.18 6.77
N VAL A 13 -35.44 34.09 6.02
CA VAL A 13 -35.88 32.76 6.48
C VAL A 13 -34.62 31.95 6.73
N ALA A 14 -34.15 32.06 7.97
CA ALA A 14 -33.27 31.09 8.58
C ALA A 14 -34.02 29.75 8.63
N GLY A 15 -33.56 28.79 7.84
CA GLY A 15 -34.13 27.45 7.77
C GLY A 15 -33.06 26.47 7.33
N ILE A 16 -32.02 26.34 8.15
CA ILE A 16 -30.94 25.37 7.96
C ILE A 16 -31.55 23.98 8.16
N ALA A 17 -31.99 23.34 7.08
CA ALA A 17 -32.21 21.90 7.07
C ALA A 17 -30.85 21.22 7.13
N ALA A 18 -30.27 21.15 8.33
CA ALA A 18 -29.15 20.29 8.64
C ALA A 18 -29.66 18.85 8.54
N LEU A 19 -29.63 18.30 7.32
CA LEU A 19 -29.64 16.85 7.12
C LEU A 19 -28.41 16.34 7.85
N ILE A 20 -28.67 15.68 8.97
CA ILE A 20 -27.67 15.09 9.85
C ILE A 20 -27.09 13.92 9.07
N SER A 21 -26.07 14.19 8.27
CA SER A 21 -25.23 13.16 7.67
C SER A 21 -24.60 12.41 8.84
N ALA A 22 -25.11 11.22 9.15
CA ALA A 22 -24.49 10.33 10.12
C ALA A 22 -23.01 10.19 9.72
N PRO A 23 -22.04 10.39 10.63
CA PRO A 23 -20.66 10.11 10.31
C PRO A 23 -20.57 8.62 10.05
N ALA A 24 -20.37 8.24 8.78
CA ALA A 24 -19.92 6.90 8.43
C ALA A 24 -18.61 6.69 9.20
N SER A 25 -18.72 6.00 10.33
CA SER A 25 -17.60 5.71 11.20
C SER A 25 -16.79 4.65 10.49
N ALA A 26 -15.86 5.09 9.63
CA ALA A 26 -14.84 4.24 9.08
C ALA A 26 -13.90 3.88 10.24
N THR A 27 -14.15 2.75 10.89
CA THR A 27 -13.13 2.10 11.71
C THR A 27 -11.92 1.94 10.82
N PRO A 28 -10.75 2.54 11.12
CA PRO A 28 -9.56 2.25 10.36
C PRO A 28 -9.32 0.76 10.52
N ILE A 29 -9.45 0.01 9.43
CA ILE A 29 -8.89 -1.33 9.38
C ILE A 29 -7.39 -1.09 9.50
N LEU A 30 -6.87 -1.33 10.70
CA LEU A 30 -5.44 -1.46 10.92
C LEU A 30 -5.04 -2.67 10.09
N HIS A 31 -4.66 -2.43 8.83
CA HIS A 31 -3.94 -3.40 8.03
C HIS A 31 -2.67 -3.65 8.83
N ALA A 32 -2.62 -4.80 9.51
CA ALA A 32 -1.47 -5.17 10.31
C ALA A 32 -0.26 -5.17 9.37
N ALA A 33 0.56 -4.13 9.49
CA ALA A 33 1.78 -4.01 8.71
C ALA A 33 2.65 -5.23 8.99
N CYS A 34 3.44 -5.63 7.99
CA CYS A 34 4.33 -6.77 8.17
C CYS A 34 5.27 -6.57 9.36
N PRO A 35 5.63 -7.66 10.06
CA PRO A 35 6.62 -7.61 11.13
C PRO A 35 7.92 -6.95 10.67
N SER A 36 8.68 -6.42 11.63
CA SER A 36 10.01 -5.87 11.36
C SER A 36 10.89 -6.90 10.65
N GLY A 37 11.67 -6.45 9.66
CA GLY A 37 12.48 -7.33 8.82
C GLY A 37 11.73 -8.01 7.67
N GLN A 38 10.40 -7.81 7.55
CA GLN A 38 9.61 -8.30 6.42
C GLN A 38 9.01 -7.16 5.61
N TYR A 39 8.63 -7.45 4.36
CA TYR A 39 7.87 -6.55 3.51
C TYR A 39 6.64 -7.29 2.96
N GLU A 40 5.60 -6.53 2.63
CA GLU A 40 4.42 -7.07 1.95
C GLU A 40 4.71 -7.12 0.45
N ASN A 41 4.60 -8.31 -0.15
CA ASN A 41 4.73 -8.47 -1.59
C ASN A 41 3.38 -8.20 -2.30
N ILE A 42 3.35 -8.29 -3.63
CA ILE A 42 2.14 -8.06 -4.43
C ILE A 42 1.00 -9.05 -4.15
N ASP A 43 1.30 -10.21 -3.56
CA ASP A 43 0.30 -11.19 -3.11
C ASP A 43 -0.31 -10.87 -1.75
N GLN A 44 0.01 -9.69 -1.19
CA GLN A 44 -0.39 -9.29 0.16
C GLN A 44 0.15 -10.23 1.24
N ARG A 45 1.36 -10.76 1.01
CA ARG A 45 2.05 -11.68 1.93
C ARG A 45 3.29 -11.03 2.51
N CYS A 46 3.44 -11.15 3.83
CA CYS A 46 4.68 -10.77 4.49
C CYS A 46 5.77 -11.80 4.17
N VAL A 47 6.85 -11.31 3.57
CA VAL A 47 8.04 -12.09 3.21
C VAL A 47 9.29 -11.44 3.81
N PRO A 48 10.28 -12.23 4.25
CA PRO A 48 11.53 -11.67 4.74
C PRO A 48 12.23 -10.80 3.68
N ARG A 49 12.82 -9.69 4.11
CA ARG A 49 13.71 -8.91 3.25
C ARG A 49 14.94 -9.75 2.88
N PRO A 50 15.54 -9.50 1.71
CA PRO A 50 16.80 -10.12 1.37
C PRO A 50 17.86 -9.88 2.46
N ARG A 51 18.65 -10.90 2.76
CA ARG A 51 19.73 -10.81 3.75
C ARG A 51 20.95 -11.59 3.31
N GLU A 52 22.12 -11.10 3.69
CA GLU A 52 23.38 -11.81 3.49
C GLU A 52 23.48 -13.02 4.44
N ALA A 53 24.06 -14.11 3.93
CA ALA A 53 24.39 -15.29 4.71
C ALA A 53 25.51 -16.08 4.01
N VAL A 54 26.25 -16.91 4.73
CA VAL A 54 27.27 -17.78 4.12
C VAL A 54 26.61 -18.93 3.35
N THR A 55 25.52 -19.47 3.87
CA THR A 55 24.76 -20.56 3.27
C THR A 55 23.30 -20.14 3.04
N PRO A 56 22.58 -20.78 2.09
CA PRO A 56 21.18 -20.48 1.85
C PRO A 56 20.33 -20.70 3.10
N PRO A 57 19.67 -19.65 3.64
CA PRO A 57 18.79 -19.83 4.78
C PRO A 57 17.51 -20.56 4.37
N VAL A 58 16.87 -21.21 5.35
CA VAL A 58 15.58 -21.89 5.11
C VAL A 58 14.56 -20.92 4.51
N GLY A 59 13.92 -21.36 3.43
CA GLY A 59 12.89 -20.61 2.72
C GLY A 59 13.43 -19.57 1.73
N ALA A 60 14.74 -19.43 1.57
CA ALA A 60 15.31 -18.65 0.47
C ALA A 60 14.97 -19.28 -0.88
N THR A 61 14.57 -18.46 -1.84
CA THR A 61 14.16 -18.91 -3.18
C THR A 61 15.17 -18.55 -4.25
N ALA A 62 16.07 -17.59 -3.98
CA ALA A 62 17.14 -17.21 -4.87
C ALA A 62 18.36 -16.70 -4.11
N ARG A 63 19.55 -16.89 -4.69
CA ARG A 63 20.78 -16.17 -4.33
C ARG A 63 20.96 -15.01 -5.30
N CYS A 64 21.13 -13.81 -4.77
CA CYS A 64 21.42 -12.60 -5.54
C CYS A 64 22.92 -12.49 -5.86
N VAL A 65 23.28 -11.67 -6.84
CA VAL A 65 24.67 -11.50 -7.30
C VAL A 65 25.57 -10.87 -6.23
N ASP A 66 25.03 -10.04 -5.34
CA ASP A 66 25.77 -9.46 -4.23
C ASP A 66 25.93 -10.39 -3.01
N GLY A 67 25.41 -11.62 -3.08
CA GLY A 67 25.49 -12.61 -2.00
C GLY A 67 24.32 -12.61 -1.03
N ALA A 68 23.35 -11.69 -1.18
CA ALA A 68 22.11 -11.75 -0.43
C ALA A 68 21.20 -12.91 -0.89
N TYR A 69 20.34 -13.40 -0.01
CA TYR A 69 19.33 -14.40 -0.32
C TYR A 69 17.94 -13.78 -0.33
N SER A 70 17.21 -13.95 -1.42
CA SER A 70 15.83 -13.48 -1.61
C SER A 70 14.81 -14.52 -1.13
N TYR A 71 13.65 -14.03 -0.69
CA TYR A 71 12.50 -14.83 -0.26
C TYR A 71 11.28 -14.56 -1.15
N SER A 72 11.50 -13.92 -2.30
CA SER A 72 10.43 -13.61 -3.27
C SER A 72 9.80 -14.90 -3.79
N ARG A 73 8.50 -14.85 -4.04
CA ARG A 73 7.71 -15.95 -4.60
C ARG A 73 7.53 -15.86 -6.12
N HIS A 74 8.03 -14.79 -6.72
CA HIS A 74 7.93 -14.54 -8.15
C HIS A 74 9.32 -14.39 -8.77
N ARG A 75 9.46 -14.85 -10.02
CA ARG A 75 10.69 -14.61 -10.78
C ARG A 75 10.88 -13.13 -11.10
N SER A 76 9.79 -12.48 -11.51
CA SER A 76 9.77 -11.05 -11.80
C SER A 76 10.15 -10.20 -10.57
N GLY A 77 11.14 -9.31 -10.75
CA GLY A 77 11.58 -8.35 -9.73
C GLY A 77 12.49 -8.92 -8.62
N SER A 78 12.72 -10.23 -8.58
CA SER A 78 13.65 -10.85 -7.63
C SER A 78 15.07 -10.31 -7.79
N CYS A 79 15.71 -10.00 -6.66
CA CYS A 79 17.07 -9.45 -6.61
C CYS A 79 17.28 -8.16 -7.44
N SER A 80 16.22 -7.42 -7.77
CA SER A 80 16.31 -6.19 -8.58
C SER A 80 17.20 -5.12 -7.94
N GLY A 81 17.13 -4.94 -6.62
CA GLY A 81 18.05 -4.08 -5.86
C GLY A 81 19.42 -4.70 -5.55
N HIS A 82 19.62 -5.97 -5.92
CA HIS A 82 20.76 -6.81 -5.54
C HIS A 82 21.52 -7.35 -6.77
N LYS A 83 21.56 -6.53 -7.84
CA LYS A 83 22.26 -6.79 -9.11
C LYS A 83 21.75 -8.02 -9.88
N GLY A 84 20.52 -8.45 -9.62
CA GLY A 84 19.89 -9.59 -10.27
C GLY A 84 20.16 -10.93 -9.57
N VAL A 85 19.57 -11.98 -10.13
CA VAL A 85 19.63 -13.33 -9.57
C VAL A 85 20.88 -14.04 -10.09
N ALA A 86 21.70 -14.55 -9.17
CA ALA A 86 22.83 -15.42 -9.51
C ALA A 86 22.39 -16.89 -9.65
N GLU A 87 21.48 -17.33 -8.79
CA GLU A 87 21.03 -18.72 -8.73
C GLU A 87 19.60 -18.80 -8.19
N TRP A 88 18.76 -19.64 -8.81
CA TRP A 88 17.45 -20.02 -8.29
C TRP A 88 17.59 -21.26 -7.43
N LEU A 89 17.08 -21.20 -6.19
CA LEU A 89 17.16 -22.30 -5.22
C LEU A 89 15.95 -23.23 -5.26
N VAL A 90 14.89 -22.78 -5.94
CA VAL A 90 13.64 -23.50 -6.14
C VAL A 90 13.08 -23.18 -7.53
N ASP A 91 12.20 -24.05 -8.03
CA ASP A 91 11.46 -23.81 -9.27
C ASP A 91 10.23 -22.94 -9.01
N LEU A 92 10.36 -21.62 -9.25
CA LEU A 92 9.23 -20.69 -9.22
C LEU A 92 8.52 -20.60 -10.58
N PRO A 93 7.21 -20.34 -10.60
CA PRO A 93 6.52 -19.92 -11.81
C PRO A 93 7.06 -18.56 -12.30
N SER A 94 7.07 -18.40 -13.63
CA SER A 94 7.55 -17.19 -14.31
C SER A 94 6.58 -16.03 -14.23
#